data_AF-M8AUN3-F1
#
_entry.id   AF-M8AUN3-F1
#
_cell.length_a   1.000
_cell.length_b   1.000
_cell.length_c   1.000
_cell.angle_alpha   90.00
_cell.angle_beta   90.00
_cell.angle_gamma   90.00
#
_symmetry.space_group_name_H-M   'P 1'
#
loop_
_entity.id
_entity.type
_entity.pdbx_description
1 polymer ?
#
loop_
_entity_poly.entity_id
_entity_poly.type
_entity_poly.pdbx_seq_one_letter_code
_entity_poly.pdbx_strand_id
1 'polypeptide(L)'
;MFMKEPVKMSGSFVMERFGAFDFAKAGSGKGLKIEDLHFTDEEMQMYVDLHAIANTSPYTVVETMSLAKAALLFRELGLRHLLVVPKTPYRPPIVGILTRHDFVAEHIHDLFPSLNPHNFHSASMGG
;
A
#
# COMPACT_ATOMS: atom_id res chain seq x y z
N MET A 1 16.32 4.30 -14.85
CA MET A 1 16.81 3.96 -16.21
C MET A 1 15.59 3.93 -17.10
N PHE A 2 15.57 4.75 -18.13
CA PHE A 2 14.45 4.84 -19.06
C PHE A 2 14.76 3.99 -20.29
N MET A 3 13.83 3.12 -20.68
CA MET A 3 13.98 2.18 -21.77
C MET A 3 12.87 2.39 -22.80
N LYS A 4 13.20 2.30 -24.09
CA LYS A 4 12.20 2.44 -25.16
C LYS A 4 11.23 1.26 -25.23
N GLU A 5 11.64 0.10 -24.69
CA GLU A 5 10.85 -1.12 -24.64
C GLU A 5 10.74 -1.64 -23.19
N PRO A 6 9.67 -2.38 -22.86
CA PRO A 6 9.49 -2.97 -21.54
C PRO A 6 10.41 -4.18 -21.36
N VAL A 7 11.68 -3.92 -21.05
CA VAL A 7 12.69 -4.94 -20.81
C VAL A 7 12.84 -5.18 -19.32
N LYS A 8 12.71 -6.44 -18.90
CA LYS A 8 13.01 -6.84 -17.52
C LYS A 8 14.51 -6.78 -17.30
N MET A 9 14.94 -5.98 -16.35
CA MET A 9 16.34 -5.86 -15.99
C MET A 9 16.75 -6.98 -15.03
N SER A 10 18.00 -7.43 -15.17
CA SER A 10 18.60 -8.28 -14.14
C SER A 10 18.67 -7.50 -12.83
N GLY A 11 18.33 -8.16 -11.71
CA GLY A 11 18.50 -7.57 -10.38
C GLY A 11 19.95 -7.14 -10.13
N SER A 12 20.93 -7.86 -10.70
CA SER A 12 22.36 -7.50 -10.60
C SER A 12 22.66 -6.13 -11.22
N PHE A 13 22.02 -5.78 -12.34
CA PHE A 13 22.27 -4.53 -13.04
C PHE A 13 21.86 -3.32 -12.20
N VAL A 14 20.72 -3.40 -11.50
CA VAL A 14 20.28 -2.32 -10.60
C VAL A 14 21.22 -2.19 -9.40
N MET A 15 21.64 -3.31 -8.83
CA MET A 15 22.51 -3.33 -7.65
C MET A 15 23.96 -2.91 -7.95
N GLU A 16 24.42 -3.04 -9.20
CA GLU A 16 25.70 -2.48 -9.66
C GLU A 16 25.66 -0.96 -9.79
N ARG A 17 24.48 -0.39 -10.07
CA ARG A 17 24.32 1.03 -10.35
C ARG A 17 23.83 1.86 -9.16
N PHE A 18 23.11 1.25 -8.24
CA PHE A 18 22.55 1.91 -7.05
C PHE A 18 22.89 1.13 -5.79
N GLY A 19 23.38 1.84 -4.77
CA GLY A 19 23.59 1.30 -3.44
C GLY A 19 22.36 1.45 -2.55
N ALA A 20 22.32 0.71 -1.43
CA ALA A 20 21.22 0.80 -0.46
C ALA A 20 21.00 2.23 0.08
N PHE A 21 22.07 3.02 0.19
CA PHE A 21 22.01 4.40 0.67
C PHE A 21 21.38 5.36 -0.34
N ASP A 22 21.35 5.03 -1.64
CA ASP A 22 20.66 5.85 -2.65
C ASP A 22 19.13 5.82 -2.47
N PHE A 23 18.62 4.77 -1.82
CA PHE A 23 17.21 4.63 -1.44
C PHE A 23 16.90 5.15 -0.03
N ALA A 24 17.91 5.59 0.72
CA ALA A 24 17.71 6.10 2.06
C ALA A 24 17.03 7.47 2.01
N LYS A 25 16.12 7.72 2.96
CA LYS A 25 15.49 9.02 3.10
C LYS A 25 16.56 10.05 3.52
N ALA A 26 16.55 11.22 2.89
CA ALA A 26 17.40 12.33 3.31
C ALA A 26 17.16 12.65 4.80
N GLY A 27 18.22 12.55 5.62
CA GLY A 27 18.13 12.70 7.08
C GLY A 27 17.65 14.07 7.56
N SER A 28 17.64 15.08 6.67
CA SER A 28 17.18 16.44 6.94
C SER A 28 15.65 16.62 6.87
N GLY A 29 14.89 15.58 6.49
CA GLY A 29 13.44 15.66 6.29
C GLY A 29 12.99 16.43 5.03
N LYS A 30 13.91 17.17 4.40
CA LYS A 30 13.74 17.82 3.09
C LYS A 30 14.20 16.88 1.99
N GLY A 31 13.40 15.84 1.72
CA GLY A 31 13.62 14.97 0.56
C GLY A 31 13.17 15.66 -0.72
N LEU A 32 13.68 15.18 -1.86
CA LEU A 32 13.16 15.50 -3.20
C LEU A 32 11.66 15.25 -3.23
N LYS A 33 10.89 16.24 -3.71
CA LYS A 33 9.48 16.07 -4.00
C LYS A 33 9.30 15.61 -5.44
N ILE A 34 8.12 15.06 -5.74
CA ILE A 34 7.76 14.72 -7.13
C ILE A 34 7.77 15.99 -8.00
N GLU A 35 7.34 17.12 -7.44
CA GLU A 35 7.33 18.42 -8.13
C GLU A 35 8.74 18.90 -8.54
N ASP A 36 9.79 18.45 -7.85
CA ASP A 36 11.18 18.83 -8.12
C ASP A 36 11.80 17.98 -9.25
N LEU A 37 11.10 16.96 -9.74
CA LEU A 37 11.57 16.07 -10.80
C LEU A 37 11.19 16.63 -12.17
N HIS A 38 12.19 16.78 -13.04
CA HIS A 38 12.00 17.22 -14.42
C HIS A 38 12.20 16.03 -15.36
N PHE A 39 11.21 15.78 -16.20
CA PHE A 39 11.25 14.76 -17.24
C PHE A 39 10.97 15.40 -18.59
N THR A 40 11.71 14.97 -19.60
CA THR A 40 11.40 15.30 -21.00
C THR A 40 10.18 14.52 -21.49
N ASP A 41 9.54 15.01 -22.56
CA ASP A 41 8.44 14.29 -23.20
C ASP A 41 8.86 12.88 -23.66
N GLU A 42 10.11 12.71 -24.10
CA GLU A 42 10.64 11.39 -24.48
C GLU A 42 10.72 10.46 -23.27
N GLU A 43 11.26 10.92 -22.14
CA GLU A 43 11.39 10.11 -20.91
C GLU A 43 10.03 9.69 -20.34
N MET A 44 9.02 10.56 -20.42
CA MET A 44 7.66 10.26 -19.98
C MET A 44 7.00 9.15 -20.81
N GLN A 45 7.50 8.87 -22.02
CA GLN A 45 7.04 7.78 -22.89
C GLN A 45 7.90 6.51 -22.79
N MET A 46 8.91 6.50 -21.91
CA MET A 46 9.79 5.34 -21.71
C MET A 46 9.34 4.46 -20.53
N TYR A 47 9.82 3.23 -20.53
CA TYR A 47 9.58 2.23 -19.49
C TYR A 47 10.64 2.29 -18.40
N VAL A 48 10.21 1.99 -17.16
CA VAL A 48 11.08 1.80 -16.00
C VAL A 48 10.74 0.44 -15.37
N ASP A 49 11.73 -0.44 -15.26
CA ASP A 49 11.57 -1.70 -14.56
C ASP A 49 11.72 -1.50 -13.05
N LEU A 50 10.62 -1.68 -12.31
CA LEU A 50 10.59 -1.61 -10.85
C LEU A 50 10.80 -2.97 -10.19
N HIS A 51 10.82 -4.08 -10.94
CA HIS A 51 10.83 -5.43 -10.38
C HIS A 51 12.04 -5.70 -9.46
N ALA A 52 13.20 -5.12 -9.80
CA ALA A 52 14.43 -5.28 -9.01
C ALA A 52 14.41 -4.55 -7.66
N ILE A 53 13.52 -3.58 -7.47
CA ILE A 53 13.45 -2.74 -6.26
C ILE A 53 12.12 -2.85 -5.51
N ALA A 54 11.09 -3.37 -6.17
CA ALA A 54 9.79 -3.61 -5.56
C ALA A 54 9.84 -4.79 -4.58
N ASN A 55 9.03 -4.73 -3.53
CA ASN A 55 8.81 -5.90 -2.68
C ASN A 55 8.05 -6.97 -3.49
N THR A 56 8.72 -8.07 -3.81
CA THR A 56 8.14 -9.20 -4.56
C THR A 56 7.29 -10.13 -3.70
N SER A 57 7.32 -9.95 -2.38
CA SER A 57 6.58 -10.75 -1.38
C SER A 57 5.84 -9.83 -0.40
N PRO A 58 4.87 -9.03 -0.87
CA PRO A 58 4.04 -8.23 0.02
C PRO A 58 3.15 -9.13 0.89
N TYR A 59 2.83 -8.69 2.10
CA TYR A 59 1.84 -9.37 2.94
C TYR A 59 0.44 -9.18 2.36
N THR A 60 -0.33 -10.27 2.35
CA THR A 60 -1.68 -10.30 1.79
C THR A 60 -2.68 -10.94 2.76
N VAL A 61 -3.94 -10.56 2.60
CA VAL A 61 -5.10 -11.22 3.23
C VAL A 61 -6.18 -11.46 2.20
N VAL A 62 -6.94 -12.55 2.37
CA VAL A 62 -8.12 -12.79 1.53
C VAL A 62 -9.24 -11.81 1.90
N GLU A 63 -10.03 -11.37 0.92
CA GLU A 63 -11.14 -10.41 1.09
C GLU A 63 -12.22 -10.88 2.09
N THR A 64 -12.23 -12.18 2.41
CA THR A 64 -13.15 -12.81 3.38
C THR A 64 -12.60 -12.88 4.80
N MET A 65 -11.36 -12.43 5.03
CA MET A 65 -10.78 -12.40 6.36
C MET A 65 -11.51 -11.36 7.22
N SER A 66 -11.84 -11.71 8.46
CA SER A 66 -12.42 -10.76 9.42
C SER A 66 -11.48 -9.59 9.68
N LEU A 67 -12.03 -8.38 9.82
CA LEU A 67 -11.27 -7.17 10.13
C LEU A 67 -10.39 -7.32 11.38
N ALA A 68 -10.90 -7.98 12.43
CA ALA A 68 -10.14 -8.22 13.67
C ALA A 68 -8.85 -9.02 13.43
N LYS A 69 -8.91 -10.09 12.62
CA LYS A 69 -7.73 -10.88 12.26
C LYS A 69 -6.75 -10.10 11.38
N ALA A 70 -7.26 -9.33 10.41
CA ALA A 70 -6.42 -8.46 9.59
C ALA A 70 -5.71 -7.39 10.44
N ALA A 71 -6.40 -6.82 11.43
CA ALA A 71 -5.85 -5.83 12.37
C ALA A 71 -4.75 -6.42 13.24
N LEU A 72 -4.95 -7.63 13.75
CA LEU A 72 -3.92 -8.36 14.52
C LEU A 72 -2.66 -8.58 13.67
N LEU A 73 -2.82 -9.12 12.45
CA LEU A 73 -1.70 -9.34 11.53
C LEU A 73 -0.96 -8.03 11.21
N PHE A 74 -1.71 -6.97 10.90
CA PHE A 74 -1.17 -5.65 10.59
C PHE A 74 -0.33 -5.09 11.74
N ARG A 75 -0.84 -5.18 12.97
CA ARG A 75 -0.19 -4.68 14.18
C ARG A 75 1.05 -5.49 14.54
N GLU A 76 0.95 -6.82 14.57
CA GLU A 76 2.04 -7.67 15.04
C GLU A 76 3.24 -7.65 14.10
N LEU A 77 3.01 -7.47 12.80
CA LEU A 77 4.07 -7.35 11.80
C LEU A 77 4.51 -5.89 11.56
N GLY A 78 3.91 -4.91 12.25
CA GLY A 78 4.25 -3.49 12.08
C GLY A 78 4.06 -2.99 10.64
N LEU A 79 3.03 -3.48 9.95
CA LEU A 79 2.81 -3.18 8.54
C LEU A 79 2.37 -1.72 8.35
N ARG A 80 2.60 -1.21 7.14
CA ARG A 80 2.04 0.07 6.67
C ARG A 80 0.95 -0.14 5.63
N HIS A 81 1.11 -1.17 4.81
CA HIS A 81 0.17 -1.58 3.78
C HIS A 81 -0.01 -3.09 3.86
N LEU A 82 -1.24 -3.56 3.77
CA LEU A 82 -1.62 -4.96 3.70
C LEU A 82 -2.54 -5.14 2.50
N LEU A 83 -2.14 -5.98 1.54
CA LEU A 83 -2.90 -6.12 0.30
C LEU A 83 -4.06 -7.08 0.47
N VAL A 84 -5.21 -6.74 -0.11
CA VAL A 84 -6.41 -7.59 -0.09
C VAL A 84 -6.51 -8.31 -1.42
N VAL A 85 -6.56 -9.64 -1.37
CA VAL A 85 -6.66 -10.51 -2.55
C VAL A 85 -8.06 -11.15 -2.62
N PRO A 86 -8.61 -11.37 -3.83
CA PRO A 86 -9.92 -11.99 -3.96
C PRO A 86 -9.88 -13.46 -3.53
N LYS A 87 -10.99 -13.98 -3.02
CA LYS A 87 -11.13 -15.41 -2.74
C LYS A 87 -11.38 -16.21 -4.02
N THR A 88 -12.09 -15.62 -4.97
CA THR A 88 -12.48 -16.28 -6.21
C THR A 88 -11.48 -16.02 -7.33
N PRO A 89 -11.24 -17.01 -8.20
CA PRO A 89 -10.42 -16.84 -9.39
C PRO A 89 -11.06 -15.84 -10.38
N TYR A 90 -10.32 -15.47 -11.42
CA TYR A 90 -10.75 -14.58 -12.52
C TYR A 90 -11.05 -13.12 -12.11
N ARG A 91 -10.59 -12.70 -10.94
CA ARG A 91 -10.62 -11.30 -10.50
C ARG A 91 -9.21 -10.70 -10.55
N PRO A 92 -9.08 -9.36 -10.59
CA PRO A 92 -7.79 -8.71 -10.45
C PRO A 92 -7.04 -9.25 -9.22
N PRO A 93 -5.71 -9.43 -9.29
CA PRO A 93 -4.95 -10.11 -8.23
C PRO A 93 -5.02 -9.37 -6.89
N ILE A 94 -5.24 -8.05 -6.92
CA ILE A 94 -5.47 -7.19 -5.76
C ILE A 94 -6.83 -6.51 -5.91
N VAL A 95 -7.65 -6.55 -4.85
CA VAL A 95 -8.98 -5.91 -4.79
C VAL A 95 -9.08 -4.80 -3.76
N GLY A 96 -8.04 -4.59 -2.95
CA GLY A 96 -8.00 -3.52 -1.97
C GLY A 96 -6.64 -3.42 -1.27
N ILE A 97 -6.46 -2.36 -0.49
CA ILE A 97 -5.28 -2.14 0.35
C ILE A 97 -5.78 -1.64 1.70
N LEU A 98 -5.32 -2.28 2.77
CA LEU A 98 -5.54 -1.84 4.14
C LEU A 98 -4.29 -1.10 4.64
N THR A 99 -4.53 0.03 5.29
CA THR A 99 -3.56 0.90 5.92
C THR A 99 -3.90 1.06 7.39
N ARG A 100 -3.08 1.83 8.13
CA ARG A 100 -3.37 2.12 9.53
C ARG A 100 -4.73 2.82 9.71
N HIS A 101 -5.13 3.66 8.76
CA HIS A 101 -6.38 4.44 8.86
C HIS A 101 -7.61 3.53 8.88
N ASP A 102 -7.57 2.42 8.14
CA ASP A 102 -8.68 1.47 8.01
C ASP A 102 -8.99 0.70 9.30
N PHE A 103 -8.08 0.75 10.28
CA PHE A 103 -8.24 0.14 11.60
C PHE A 103 -8.53 1.14 12.72
N VAL A 104 -8.64 2.43 12.40
CA VAL A 104 -8.97 3.49 13.36
C VAL A 104 -10.46 3.46 13.66
N ALA A 105 -10.83 3.45 14.94
CA ALA A 105 -12.22 3.28 15.37
C ALA A 105 -13.15 4.37 14.82
N GLU A 106 -12.68 5.62 14.83
CA GLU A 106 -13.39 6.77 14.28
C GLU A 106 -13.70 6.55 12.79
N HIS A 107 -12.71 6.10 12.02
CA HIS A 107 -12.91 5.81 10.59
C HIS A 107 -13.91 4.67 10.36
N ILE A 108 -13.84 3.61 11.17
CA ILE A 108 -14.80 2.50 11.10
C ILE A 108 -16.22 2.97 11.43
N HIS A 109 -16.39 3.80 12.45
CA HIS A 109 -17.69 4.34 12.84
C HIS A 109 -18.25 5.29 11.78
N ASP A 110 -17.41 6.09 11.11
CA ASP A 110 -17.83 6.96 10.02
C ASP A 110 -18.32 6.14 8.81
N LEU A 111 -17.64 5.04 8.48
CA LEU A 111 -18.04 4.13 7.40
C LEU A 111 -19.26 3.28 7.75
N PHE A 112 -19.39 2.88 9.01
CA PHE A 112 -20.45 2.01 9.50
C PHE A 112 -21.14 2.61 10.73
N PRO A 113 -21.99 3.65 10.56
CA PRO A 113 -22.62 4.33 11.69
C PRO A 113 -23.49 3.42 12.56
N SER A 114 -24.02 2.34 12.00
CA SER A 114 -24.79 1.32 12.72
C SER A 114 -23.96 0.51 13.73
N LEU A 115 -22.63 0.52 13.61
CA LEU A 115 -21.72 -0.12 14.55
C LEU A 115 -21.30 0.81 15.69
N ASN A 116 -21.72 2.09 15.68
CA ASN A 116 -21.35 3.03 16.72
C ASN A 116 -22.08 2.70 18.02
N PRO A 117 -21.36 2.33 19.11
CA PRO A 117 -21.97 1.95 20.38
C PRO A 117 -22.84 3.07 21.00
N HIS A 118 -22.57 4.34 20.68
CA HIS A 118 -23.37 5.46 21.17
C HIS A 118 -24.77 5.54 20.53
N ASN A 119 -24.98 4.92 19.36
CA ASN A 119 -26.28 4.87 18.69
C ASN A 119 -27.22 3.81 19.29
N PHE A 120 -26.71 2.88 20.11
CA PHE A 120 -27.54 1.86 20.76
C PHE A 120 -28.20 2.35 22.05
N HIS A 121 -27.64 3.37 22.71
CA HIS A 121 -28.19 3.93 23.94
C HIS A 121 -29.38 4.87 23.72
N SER A 122 -29.53 5.48 22.54
CA SER A 122 -30.66 6.35 22.22
C SER A 122 -31.94 5.59 21.87
N ALA A 123 -31.84 4.32 21.44
CA ALA A 123 -32.98 3.49 21.10
C ALA A 123 -33.66 2.82 22.32
N SER A 124 -32.98 2.69 23.46
CA SER A 124 -33.52 2.00 24.66
C SER A 124 -34.22 2.92 25.68
N MET A 125 -34.29 4.23 25.42
CA MET A 125 -34.87 5.23 26.35
C MET A 125 -36.21 5.80 25.87
N GLY A 126 -36.83 5.20 24.84
CA GLY A 126 -38.09 5.65 24.24
C GLY A 126 -39.26 4.65 24.34
N GLY A 127 -39.25 3.78 25.36
CA GLY A 127 -40.32 2.82 25.65
C GLY A 127 -41.04 3.14 26.95
#